data_AF-A0AAV8Z6B1-F1
#
_entry.id   AF-A0AAV8Z6B1-F1
#
_cell.length_a   1.000
_cell.length_b   1.000
_cell.length_c   1.000
_cell.angle_alpha   90.00
_cell.angle_beta   90.00
_cell.angle_gamma   90.00
#
_symmetry.space_group_name_H-M   'P 1'
#
loop_
_entity.id
_entity.type
_entity.pdbx_description
1 polymer ?
#
loop_
_entity_poly.entity_id
_entity_poly.type
_entity_poly.pdbx_seq_one_letter_code
_entity_poly.pdbx_strand_id
1 'polypeptide(L)'
;MEQRIRSNRNRENRLSKTCPLQSVKDMKKTSRGTYDYVLTEDKNVVVTRWMDNSVVTVASTVHTVIPVSNASRYSASEKKEIGIPRPNCIGNYNEFMGGTDQMDANINVYGIGIRGKKW
;
A
#
# COMPACT_ATOMS: atom_id res chain seq x y z
N MET A 1 -5.61 22.84 -12.56
CA MET A 1 -6.42 21.90 -11.76
C MET A 1 -5.50 20.77 -11.31
N GLU A 2 -4.92 20.87 -10.12
CA GLU A 2 -4.16 19.77 -9.53
C GLU A 2 -5.13 18.64 -9.16
N GLN A 3 -5.10 17.54 -9.93
CA GLN A 3 -5.76 16.33 -9.48
C GLN A 3 -4.99 15.80 -8.28
N ARG A 4 -5.58 15.95 -7.09
CA ARG A 4 -5.04 15.48 -5.82
C ARG A 4 -4.73 13.98 -5.96
N ILE A 5 -3.45 13.60 -5.98
CA ILE A 5 -3.04 12.19 -6.00
C ILE A 5 -3.51 11.56 -4.70
N ARG A 6 -4.48 10.64 -4.77
CA ARG A 6 -5.00 9.92 -3.61
C ARG A 6 -4.74 8.44 -3.80
N SER A 7 -3.66 7.96 -3.19
CA SER A 7 -3.37 6.53 -3.04
C SER A 7 -3.34 6.22 -1.55
N ASN A 8 -4.25 5.38 -1.07
CA ASN A 8 -4.39 5.08 0.36
C ASN A 8 -4.54 3.59 0.61
N ARG A 9 -4.00 3.10 1.73
CA ARG A 9 -4.31 1.76 2.23
C ARG A 9 -5.76 1.71 2.69
N ASN A 10 -6.51 0.77 2.16
CA ASN A 10 -7.88 0.50 2.57
C ASN A 10 -7.93 -0.66 3.57
N ARG A 11 -8.75 -0.48 4.61
CA ARG A 11 -9.12 -1.58 5.51
C ARG A 11 -10.18 -2.43 4.82
N GLU A 12 -10.12 -3.75 5.04
CA GLU A 12 -11.05 -4.71 4.46
C GLU A 12 -12.53 -4.31 4.67
N ASN A 13 -12.88 -3.91 5.90
CA ASN A 13 -14.24 -3.51 6.28
C ASN A 13 -14.74 -2.21 5.61
N ARG A 14 -13.91 -1.52 4.83
CA ARG A 14 -14.30 -0.31 4.09
C ARG A 14 -14.69 -0.59 2.64
N LEU A 15 -14.48 -1.82 2.15
CA LEU A 15 -14.95 -2.24 0.83
C LEU A 15 -16.35 -2.83 0.95
N SER A 16 -17.19 -2.59 -0.07
CA SER A 16 -18.50 -3.21 -0.14
C SER A 16 -18.33 -4.73 -0.24
N LYS A 17 -19.25 -5.48 0.37
CA LYS A 17 -19.26 -6.96 0.30
C LYS A 17 -19.43 -7.48 -1.13
N THR A 18 -19.96 -6.65 -2.02
CA THR A 18 -20.20 -6.93 -3.44
C THR A 18 -18.99 -6.62 -4.32
N CYS A 19 -17.90 -6.08 -3.77
CA CYS A 19 -16.71 -5.79 -4.56
C CYS A 19 -16.13 -7.10 -5.14
N PRO A 20 -15.91 -7.20 -6.47
CA PRO A 20 -15.48 -8.44 -7.14
C PRO A 20 -13.98 -8.72 -6.94
N LEU A 21 -13.44 -8.45 -5.75
CA LEU A 21 -12.06 -8.78 -5.37
C LEU A 21 -12.03 -10.11 -4.61
N GLN A 22 -10.99 -10.90 -4.87
CA GLN A 22 -10.70 -12.12 -4.11
C GLN A 22 -10.65 -11.82 -2.62
N SER A 23 -11.36 -12.61 -1.80
CA SER A 23 -11.45 -12.40 -0.36
C SER A 23 -10.07 -12.40 0.31
N VAL A 24 -9.90 -11.68 1.43
CA VAL A 24 -8.63 -11.66 2.17
C VAL A 24 -8.24 -13.08 2.64
N LYS A 25 -9.22 -13.93 2.93
CA LYS A 25 -8.99 -15.32 3.34
C LYS A 25 -8.42 -16.17 2.20
N ASP A 26 -8.93 -16.00 0.99
CA ASP A 26 -8.47 -16.77 -0.15
C ASP A 26 -7.13 -16.28 -0.65
N MET A 27 -6.91 -14.97 -0.62
CA MET A 27 -5.64 -14.38 -1.04
C MET A 27 -4.49 -14.67 -0.05
N LYS A 28 -4.79 -15.01 1.22
CA LYS A 28 -3.77 -15.53 2.15
C LYS A 28 -3.27 -16.92 1.78
N LYS A 29 -4.03 -17.69 0.98
CA LYS A 29 -3.67 -19.04 0.55
C LYS A 29 -2.85 -19.03 -0.76
N THR A 30 -2.85 -17.92 -1.48
CA THR A 30 -2.08 -17.78 -2.72
C THR A 30 -0.60 -17.56 -2.43
N SER A 31 0.24 -17.73 -3.45
CA SER A 31 1.66 -17.48 -3.32
C SER A 31 1.94 -15.99 -3.05
N ARG A 32 3.10 -15.72 -2.45
CA ARG A 32 3.57 -14.36 -2.22
C ARG A 32 3.81 -13.68 -3.57
N GLY A 33 3.32 -12.46 -3.72
CA GLY A 33 3.36 -11.70 -4.97
C GLY A 33 2.10 -11.75 -5.81
N THR A 34 1.17 -12.68 -5.52
CA THR A 34 -0.13 -12.67 -6.19
C THR A 34 -0.87 -11.37 -5.88
N TYR A 35 -1.49 -10.79 -6.90
CA TYR A 35 -2.36 -9.63 -6.76
C TYR A 35 -3.65 -9.83 -7.54
N ASP A 36 -4.68 -9.14 -7.07
CA ASP A 36 -5.97 -9.01 -7.73
C ASP A 36 -6.33 -7.52 -7.76
N TYR A 37 -7.07 -7.09 -8.77
CA TYR A 37 -7.46 -5.69 -8.90
C TYR A 37 -8.82 -5.53 -9.56
N VAL A 38 -9.53 -4.50 -9.10
CA VAL A 38 -10.82 -4.10 -9.66
C VAL A 38 -10.73 -2.64 -10.03
N LEU A 39 -11.26 -2.32 -11.20
CA LEU A 39 -11.44 -0.96 -11.68
C LEU A 39 -12.92 -0.62 -11.57
N THR A 40 -13.25 0.56 -11.03
CA THR A 40 -14.63 1.06 -11.05
C THR A 40 -15.11 1.23 -12.49
N GLU A 41 -16.43 1.13 -12.74
CA GLU A 41 -17.04 1.31 -14.07
C GLU A 41 -16.60 2.63 -14.74
N ASP A 42 -16.54 3.71 -13.95
CA ASP A 42 -16.09 5.03 -14.39
C ASP A 42 -14.57 5.12 -14.64
N LYS A 43 -13.82 4.04 -14.41
CA LYS A 43 -12.36 3.93 -14.53
C LYS A 43 -11.55 4.94 -13.70
N ASN A 44 -12.19 5.61 -12.75
CA ASN A 44 -11.59 6.66 -11.93
C ASN A 44 -10.82 6.15 -10.70
N VAL A 45 -11.11 4.91 -10.27
CA VAL A 45 -10.49 4.31 -9.08
C VAL A 45 -10.09 2.88 -9.41
N VAL A 46 -8.85 2.54 -9.10
CA VAL A 46 -8.39 1.16 -9.03
C VAL A 46 -8.28 0.75 -7.57
N VAL A 47 -8.79 -0.43 -7.24
CA VAL A 47 -8.58 -1.08 -5.95
C VAL A 47 -7.74 -2.32 -6.20
N THR A 48 -6.55 -2.35 -5.64
CA THR A 48 -5.57 -3.43 -5.80
C THR A 48 -5.36 -4.12 -4.48
N ARG A 49 -5.38 -5.45 -4.50
CA ARG A 49 -5.06 -6.32 -3.36
C ARG A 49 -3.83 -7.14 -3.69
N TRP A 50 -2.85 -7.18 -2.80
CA TRP A 50 -1.56 -7.85 -3.02
C TRP A 50 -1.12 -8.67 -1.81
N MET A 51 -0.62 -9.88 -2.06
CA MET A 51 -0.14 -10.80 -1.04
C MET A 51 1.36 -10.62 -0.83
N ASP A 52 1.73 -9.99 0.29
CA ASP A 52 3.11 -9.99 0.79
C ASP A 52 3.22 -10.95 1.99
N ASN A 53 3.87 -10.54 3.09
CA ASN A 53 3.76 -11.23 4.38
C ASN A 53 2.32 -11.20 4.91
N SER A 54 1.56 -10.18 4.50
CA SER A 54 0.14 -10.04 4.78
C SER A 54 -0.55 -9.44 3.56
N VAL A 55 -1.88 -9.58 3.53
CA VAL A 55 -2.70 -9.02 2.46
C VAL A 55 -2.79 -7.51 2.62
N VAL A 56 -2.31 -6.80 1.61
CA VAL A 56 -2.39 -5.34 1.53
C VAL A 56 -3.45 -4.95 0.51
N THR A 57 -4.32 -4.00 0.86
CA THR A 57 -5.29 -3.42 -0.07
C THR A 57 -5.01 -1.93 -0.22
N VAL A 58 -4.86 -1.47 -1.45
CA VAL A 58 -4.63 -0.06 -1.81
C VAL A 58 -5.69 0.37 -2.80
N ALA A 59 -6.28 1.54 -2.61
CA ALA A 59 -7.03 2.21 -3.67
C ALA A 59 -6.26 3.42 -4.18
N SER A 60 -6.22 3.60 -5.49
CA SER A 60 -5.59 4.73 -6.15
C SER A 60 -6.51 5.30 -7.22
N THR A 61 -6.52 6.62 -7.34
CA THR A 61 -7.20 7.34 -8.44
C THR A 61 -6.27 7.67 -9.61
N VAL A 62 -4.94 7.51 -9.43
CA VAL A 62 -3.93 8.01 -10.38
C VAL A 62 -3.04 6.89 -10.89
N HIS A 63 -2.69 5.93 -10.04
CA HIS A 63 -1.76 4.87 -10.39
C HIS A 63 -2.52 3.56 -10.60
N THR A 64 -2.32 2.94 -11.75
CA THR A 64 -2.87 1.62 -12.07
C THR A 64 -1.94 0.51 -11.58
N VAL A 65 -2.26 -0.74 -11.93
CA VAL A 65 -1.40 -1.90 -11.60
C VAL A 65 -0.16 -2.00 -12.49
N ILE A 66 -0.16 -1.32 -13.66
CA ILE A 66 0.91 -1.36 -14.66
C ILE A 66 1.77 -0.08 -14.55
N PRO A 67 3.10 -0.16 -14.76
CA PRO A 67 3.89 -1.36 -14.98
C PRO A 67 4.08 -2.20 -13.71
N VAL A 68 4.07 -3.53 -13.84
CA VAL A 68 4.41 -4.40 -12.72
C VAL A 68 5.92 -4.36 -12.51
N SER A 69 6.34 -3.99 -11.30
CA SER A 69 7.74 -3.90 -10.89
C SER A 69 8.09 -5.07 -9.97
N ASN A 70 9.35 -5.47 -9.87
CA ASN A 70 9.77 -6.42 -8.85
C ASN A 70 10.17 -5.67 -7.57
N ALA A 71 9.66 -6.12 -6.43
CA ALA A 71 10.09 -5.67 -5.12
C ALA A 71 11.05 -6.70 -4.53
N SER A 72 12.24 -6.24 -4.13
CA SER A 72 13.16 -7.08 -3.35
C SER A 72 12.63 -7.24 -1.94
N ARG A 73 12.45 -8.49 -1.51
CA ARG A 73 11.90 -8.84 -0.21
C ARG A 73 12.62 -10.04 0.37
N TYR A 74 12.98 -9.94 1.65
CA TYR A 74 13.49 -11.09 2.37
C TYR A 74 12.40 -12.14 2.58
N SER A 75 12.71 -13.39 2.28
CA SER A 75 11.88 -14.55 2.56
C SER A 75 12.47 -15.33 3.73
N ALA A 76 11.75 -15.39 4.85
CA ALA A 76 12.22 -16.13 6.03
C ALA A 76 12.26 -17.65 5.79
N SER A 77 11.38 -18.18 4.94
CA SER A 77 11.35 -19.61 4.58
C SER A 77 12.57 -20.01 3.76
N GLU A 78 12.99 -19.17 2.82
CA GLU A 78 14.13 -19.43 1.93
C GLU A 78 15.44 -18.82 2.43
N LYS A 79 15.39 -18.02 3.52
CA LYS A 79 16.50 -17.28 4.14
C LYS A 79 17.30 -16.40 3.16
N LYS A 80 16.66 -15.94 2.08
CA LYS A 80 17.28 -15.12 1.03
C LYS A 80 16.33 -14.01 0.57
N GLU A 81 16.88 -13.03 -0.13
CA GLU A 81 16.09 -12.07 -0.87
C GLU A 81 15.47 -12.73 -2.11
N ILE A 82 14.17 -12.49 -2.30
CA ILE A 82 13.40 -12.92 -3.46
C ILE A 82 12.81 -11.69 -4.15
N GLY A 83 12.80 -11.72 -5.48
CA GLY A 83 12.10 -10.74 -6.29
C GLY A 83 10.63 -11.11 -6.39
N ILE A 84 9.75 -10.26 -5.89
CA ILE A 84 8.31 -10.49 -5.86
C ILE A 84 7.62 -9.50 -6.80
N PRO A 85 6.72 -9.94 -7.71
CA PRO A 85 5.97 -9.01 -8.54
C PRO A 85 5.11 -8.10 -7.67
N ARG A 86 5.21 -6.80 -7.92
CA ARG A 86 4.56 -5.72 -7.19
C ARG A 86 3.87 -4.76 -8.18
N PRO A 87 2.54 -4.57 -8.06
CA PRO A 87 1.81 -3.58 -8.84
C PRO A 87 2.33 -2.15 -8.65
N ASN A 88 2.30 -1.34 -9.71
CA ASN A 88 2.79 0.05 -9.71
C ASN A 88 2.17 0.90 -8.58
N CYS A 89 0.84 0.83 -8.44
CA CYS A 89 0.11 1.56 -7.39
C CYS A 89 0.60 1.25 -5.96
N ILE A 90 1.09 0.04 -5.71
CA ILE A 90 1.66 -0.35 -4.41
C ILE A 90 3.08 0.16 -4.27
N GLY A 91 3.86 0.18 -5.35
CA GLY A 91 5.18 0.80 -5.38
C GLY A 91 5.11 2.27 -4.97
N ASN A 92 4.28 3.04 -5.68
CA ASN A 92 4.12 4.47 -5.46
C ASN A 92 3.57 4.77 -4.05
N TYR A 93 2.60 3.98 -3.58
CA TYR A 93 2.09 4.14 -2.22
C TYR A 93 3.20 4.01 -1.16
N ASN A 94 4.08 3.01 -1.30
CA ASN A 94 5.15 2.80 -0.33
C ASN A 94 6.23 3.90 -0.37
N GLU A 95 6.49 4.47 -1.54
CA GLU A 95 7.45 5.55 -1.73
C GLU A 95 7.02 6.84 -1.01
N PHE A 96 5.74 7.20 -1.11
CA PHE A 96 5.23 8.47 -0.57
C PHE A 96 4.67 8.38 0.86
N MET A 97 4.55 7.19 1.45
CA MET A 97 4.00 7.04 2.82
C MET A 97 4.88 7.66 3.91
N GLY A 98 6.21 7.69 3.74
CA GLY A 98 7.16 8.00 4.82
C GLY A 98 7.36 9.49 5.13
N GLY A 99 6.71 10.41 4.39
CA GLY A 99 6.99 11.85 4.53
C GLY A 99 6.68 12.41 5.93
N THR A 100 5.56 11.99 6.53
CA THR A 100 5.18 12.44 7.88
C THR A 100 6.10 11.85 8.93
N ASP A 101 6.38 10.55 8.89
CA ASP A 101 7.27 9.88 9.84
C ASP A 101 8.69 10.47 9.79
N GLN A 102 9.17 10.83 8.59
CA GLN A 102 10.46 11.49 8.42
C GLN A 102 10.47 12.90 9.02
N MET A 103 9.39 13.66 8.85
CA MET A 103 9.23 14.98 9.47
C MET A 103 9.23 14.85 11.01
N ASP A 104 8.45 13.91 11.55
CA ASP A 104 8.39 13.66 13.00
C ASP A 104 9.74 13.23 13.57
N ALA A 105 10.47 12.38 12.84
CA ALA A 105 11.84 12.00 13.20
C ALA A 105 12.78 13.22 13.22
N ASN A 106 12.71 14.09 12.20
CA ASN A 106 13.52 15.30 12.15
C ASN A 106 13.18 16.27 13.30
N ILE A 107 11.89 16.45 13.61
CA ILE A 107 11.44 17.27 14.75
C ILE A 107 11.94 16.67 16.06
N ASN A 108 11.91 15.34 16.22
CA ASN A 108 12.39 14.70 17.45
C ASN A 108 13.92 14.82 17.61
N VAL A 109 14.68 14.76 16.52
CA VAL A 109 16.16 14.86 16.56
C VAL A 109 16.62 16.29 16.79
N TYR A 110 15.97 17.27 16.16
CA TYR A 110 16.45 18.66 16.16
C TYR A 110 15.56 19.63 16.95
N GLY A 111 14.38 19.21 17.40
CA GLY A 111 13.43 20.04 18.11
C GLY A 111 13.81 20.24 19.58
N ILE A 112 13.76 21.50 20.03
CA ILE A 112 13.92 21.84 21.44
C ILE A 112 12.61 21.50 22.15
N GLY A 113 12.63 20.47 23.01
CA GLY A 113 11.48 20.11 23.83
C GLY A 113 11.21 21.14 24.93
N ILE A 114 10.37 22.13 24.65
CA ILE A 114 9.92 23.10 25.66
C ILE A 114 8.78 22.46 26.46
N ARG A 115 9.04 22.14 27.73
CA ARG A 115 8.05 21.52 28.61
C ARG A 115 7.13 22.58 29.22
N GLY A 116 6.00 22.83 28.57
CA GLY A 116 4.92 23.67 29.10
C GLY A 116 4.05 22.92 30.12
N LYS A 117 3.37 23.66 31.02
CA LYS A 117 2.34 23.11 31.93
C LYS A 117 0.94 23.03 31.30
N LYS A 118 0.77 23.60 30.11
CA LYS A 118 -0.51 23.67 29.38
C LYS A 118 -0.28 23.09 27.98
N TRP A 119 -1.30 22.43 27.44
CA TRP A 119 -1.33 21.95 26.06
C TRP A 119 -1.44 23.11 25.07
#